data_AF-A0A838UJZ1-F1
#
_entry.id   AF-A0A838UJZ1-F1
#
_cell.length_a   1.000
_cell.length_b   1.000
_cell.length_c   1.000
_cell.angle_alpha   90.00
_cell.angle_beta   90.00
_cell.angle_gamma   90.00
#
_symmetry.space_group_name_H-M   'P 1'
#
loop_
_entity.id
_entity.type
_entity.pdbx_description
1 polymer ?
#
loop_
_entity_poly.entity_id
_entity_poly.type
_entity_poly.pdbx_seq_one_letter_code
_entity_poly.pdbx_strand_id
1 'polypeptide(L)'
;MPIRRPRRAQSLTHLLAARIVKNDSNFEWDEAKAEANYAKHRVDFFAGAEVFGDPFAIEHPDPWSATHGEERFRITGIGKEFLLTVVFTERGEGIRIISARRATRREHDNYYRQNSQG
;
A
#
# COMPACT_ATOMS: atom_id res chain seq x y z
N MET A 1 -31.28 22.78 -5.04
CA MET A 1 -29.93 22.51 -4.47
C MET A 1 -29.21 21.50 -5.35
N PRO A 2 -28.06 21.83 -5.98
CA PRO A 2 -27.36 20.85 -6.80
C PRO A 2 -26.30 20.10 -5.96
N ILE A 3 -26.35 18.78 -6.05
CA ILE A 3 -25.36 17.85 -5.51
C ILE A 3 -24.04 18.09 -6.26
N ARG A 4 -23.00 18.57 -5.56
CA ARG A 4 -21.65 18.68 -6.11
C ARG A 4 -21.15 17.27 -6.44
N ARG A 5 -20.99 16.97 -7.74
CA ARG A 5 -20.23 15.81 -8.21
C ARG A 5 -18.77 15.99 -7.74
N PRO A 6 -18.11 14.99 -7.14
CA PRO A 6 -16.67 15.10 -6.91
C PRO A 6 -15.97 15.21 -8.27
N ARG A 7 -15.17 16.27 -8.42
CA ARG A 7 -14.31 16.53 -9.58
C ARG A 7 -13.42 15.30 -9.82
N ARG A 8 -13.30 14.89 -11.09
CA ARG A 8 -12.28 13.96 -11.59
C ARG A 8 -10.93 14.28 -10.92
N ALA A 9 -10.39 13.35 -10.14
CA ALA A 9 -8.98 13.38 -9.78
C ALA A 9 -8.21 13.29 -11.11
N GLN A 10 -7.51 14.36 -11.45
CA GLN A 10 -6.63 14.36 -12.61
C GLN A 10 -5.50 13.38 -12.33
N SER A 11 -5.35 12.43 -13.24
CA SER A 11 -4.26 11.48 -13.32
C SER A 11 -2.93 12.23 -13.32
N LEU A 12 -2.13 12.04 -12.27
CA LEU A 12 -0.72 12.41 -12.26
C LEU A 12 0.12 11.14 -12.44
N THR A 13 0.50 10.99 -13.70
CA THR A 13 1.52 10.14 -14.31
C THR A 13 2.61 9.64 -13.37
N HIS A 14 2.73 8.31 -13.33
CA HIS A 14 3.97 7.52 -13.32
C HIS A 14 5.27 8.27 -13.00
N LEU A 15 5.76 8.09 -11.77
CA LEU A 15 7.17 8.15 -11.41
C LEU A 15 7.37 7.42 -10.07
N LEU A 16 7.12 6.10 -10.04
CA LEU A 16 7.76 5.24 -9.03
C LEU A 16 9.17 4.94 -9.52
N ALA A 17 9.99 6.00 -9.56
CA ALA A 17 11.42 5.85 -9.75
C ALA A 17 11.97 5.17 -8.50
N ALA A 18 12.36 3.91 -8.68
CA ALA A 18 13.31 3.15 -7.87
C ALA A 18 14.06 4.02 -6.84
N ARG A 19 13.50 4.16 -5.64
CA ARG A 19 14.21 4.76 -4.51
C ARG A 19 14.98 3.62 -3.82
N ILE A 20 16.05 3.22 -4.51
CA ILE A 20 17.32 2.75 -3.94
C ILE A 20 17.19 1.61 -2.91
N VAL A 21 17.52 0.41 -3.36
CA VAL A 21 18.02 -0.68 -2.51
C VAL A 21 19.20 -0.14 -1.67
N LYS A 22 19.02 -0.07 -0.35
CA LYS A 22 20.10 -0.08 0.64
C LYS A 22 19.71 -0.96 1.84
N ASN A 23 20.26 -2.18 1.80
CA ASN A 23 20.45 -3.16 2.88
C ASN A 23 19.23 -3.69 3.64
N ASP A 24 19.39 -4.93 4.09
CA ASP A 24 18.34 -5.83 4.56
C ASP A 24 17.42 -5.20 5.62
N SER A 25 16.15 -5.04 5.24
CA SER A 25 14.96 -4.93 6.11
C SER A 25 14.81 -3.64 6.94
N ASN A 26 14.71 -2.47 6.28
CA ASN A 26 14.23 -1.23 6.91
C ASN A 26 12.71 -1.23 7.21
N PHE A 27 12.11 -2.41 7.40
CA PHE A 27 10.70 -2.56 7.75
C PHE A 27 10.53 -2.73 9.26
N GLU A 28 9.65 -1.93 9.84
CA GLU A 28 9.25 -2.06 11.25
C GLU A 28 7.74 -2.28 11.39
N TRP A 29 7.34 -2.93 12.48
CA TRP A 29 5.95 -3.02 12.90
C TRP A 29 5.87 -3.31 14.39
N ASP A 30 4.69 -3.08 14.95
CA ASP A 30 4.36 -3.53 16.30
C ASP A 30 3.93 -5.00 16.27
N GLU A 31 4.51 -5.84 17.13
CA GLU A 31 4.22 -7.29 17.13
C GLU A 31 2.77 -7.60 17.45
N ALA A 32 2.18 -6.93 18.46
CA ALA A 32 0.78 -7.12 18.80
C ALA A 32 -0.14 -6.70 17.65
N LYS A 33 0.25 -5.67 16.89
CA LYS A 33 -0.44 -5.26 15.66
C LYS A 33 -0.31 -6.30 14.55
N ALA A 34 0.88 -6.89 14.37
CA ALA A 34 1.11 -7.94 13.38
C ALA A 34 0.27 -9.18 13.69
N GLU A 35 0.22 -9.62 14.95
CA GLU A 35 -0.63 -10.72 15.40
C GLU A 35 -2.11 -10.43 15.17
N ALA A 36 -2.59 -9.24 15.56
CA ALA A 36 -3.98 -8.83 15.35
C ALA A 36 -4.32 -8.74 13.84
N ASN A 37 -3.37 -8.29 13.01
CA ASN A 37 -3.55 -8.25 11.57
C ASN A 37 -3.66 -9.66 10.99
N TYR A 38 -2.77 -10.58 11.38
CA TYR A 38 -2.83 -11.96 10.95
C TYR A 38 -4.13 -12.65 11.42
N ALA A 39 -4.55 -12.39 12.65
CA ALA A 39 -5.81 -12.88 13.21
C ALA A 39 -7.02 -12.44 12.38
N LYS A 40 -7.01 -11.21 11.87
CA LYS A 40 -8.11 -10.61 11.10
C LYS A 40 -8.06 -10.89 9.60
N HIS A 41 -6.87 -10.87 9.00
CA HIS A 41 -6.67 -10.82 7.55
C HIS A 41 -5.96 -12.04 6.98
N ARG A 42 -5.37 -12.90 7.83
CA ARG A 42 -4.56 -14.06 7.40
C ARG A 42 -3.41 -13.67 6.46
N VAL A 43 -2.87 -12.48 6.67
CA VAL A 43 -1.71 -11.92 5.97
C VAL A 43 -0.76 -11.44 7.04
N ASP A 44 0.42 -12.05 7.12
CA ASP A 44 1.51 -11.56 7.97
C ASP A 44 2.21 -10.37 7.31
N PHE A 45 2.93 -9.59 8.11
CA PHE A 45 3.59 -8.38 7.63
C PHE A 45 4.86 -8.66 6.82
N PHE A 46 5.46 -9.84 6.93
CA PHE A 46 6.55 -10.25 6.03
C PHE A 46 6.04 -10.38 4.60
N ALA A 47 4.91 -11.07 4.39
CA ALA A 47 4.24 -11.14 3.10
C ALA A 47 3.78 -9.76 2.59
N GLY A 48 3.38 -8.87 3.51
CA GLY A 48 3.11 -7.47 3.19
C GLY A 48 4.34 -6.70 2.71
N ALA A 49 5.51 -6.93 3.31
CA ALA A 49 6.76 -6.27 2.92
C ALA A 49 7.20 -6.66 1.50
N GLU A 50 6.87 -7.87 1.04
CA GLU A 50 7.18 -8.31 -0.33
C GLU A 50 6.50 -7.45 -1.42
N VAL A 51 5.38 -6.79 -1.12
CA VAL A 51 4.68 -5.88 -2.05
C VAL A 51 5.57 -4.75 -2.52
N PHE A 52 6.51 -4.29 -1.69
CA PHE A 52 7.43 -3.21 -2.04
C PHE A 52 8.50 -3.65 -3.07
N GLY A 53 8.64 -4.96 -3.30
CA GLY A 53 9.47 -5.53 -4.37
C GLY A 53 8.75 -5.67 -5.71
N ASP A 54 7.43 -5.45 -5.77
CA ASP A 54 6.68 -5.54 -7.01
C ASP A 54 6.91 -4.29 -7.87
N PRO A 55 7.54 -4.41 -9.06
CA PRO A 55 7.82 -3.27 -9.94
C PRO A 55 6.57 -2.60 -10.50
N PHE A 56 5.41 -3.25 -10.39
CA PHE A 56 4.12 -2.77 -10.86
C PHE A 56 3.18 -2.34 -9.73
N ALA A 57 3.70 -2.27 -8.49
CA ALA A 57 2.93 -1.84 -7.34
C ALA A 57 2.41 -0.41 -7.52
N ILE A 58 1.21 -0.16 -7.00
CA ILE A 58 0.53 1.12 -7.12
C ILE A 58 0.38 1.73 -5.73
N GLU A 59 0.99 2.88 -5.52
CA GLU A 59 0.94 3.63 -4.28
C GLU A 59 0.01 4.85 -4.38
N HIS A 60 -0.79 5.08 -3.33
CA HIS A 60 -1.62 6.26 -3.17
C HIS A 60 -1.60 6.75 -1.72
N PRO A 61 -1.75 8.08 -1.48
CA PRO A 61 -1.97 8.60 -0.12
C PRO A 61 -3.20 7.95 0.52
N ASP A 62 -3.11 7.61 1.81
CA ASP A 62 -4.25 7.10 2.57
C ASP A 62 -5.21 8.27 2.88
N PRO A 63 -6.49 8.22 2.43
CA PRO A 63 -7.47 9.26 2.72
C PRO A 63 -7.69 9.52 4.22
N TRP A 64 -7.39 8.55 5.08
CA TRP A 64 -7.56 8.65 6.52
C TRP A 64 -6.30 9.12 7.27
N SER A 65 -5.23 9.50 6.59
CA SER A 65 -3.99 9.99 7.21
C SER A 65 -4.25 11.11 8.22
N ALA A 66 -5.01 12.13 7.82
CA ALA A 66 -5.35 13.27 8.68
C ALA A 66 -6.11 12.88 9.96
N THR A 67 -6.90 11.80 9.93
CA THR A 67 -7.64 11.30 11.09
C THR A 67 -6.72 10.65 12.13
N HIS A 68 -5.56 10.13 11.70
CA HIS A 68 -4.64 9.39 12.56
C HIS A 68 -3.47 10.24 13.06
N GLY A 69 -3.35 11.50 12.61
CA GLY A 69 -2.28 12.40 13.03
C GLY A 69 -0.90 12.08 12.47
N GLU A 70 -0.80 11.14 11.51
CA GLU A 70 0.45 10.80 10.82
C GLU A 70 0.17 10.58 9.32
N GLU A 71 1.15 10.88 8.47
CA GLU A 71 1.06 10.64 7.04
C GLU A 71 1.14 9.14 6.74
N ARG A 72 0.15 8.62 6.02
CA ARG A 72 0.06 7.21 5.66
C ARG A 72 -0.17 7.03 4.18
N PHE A 73 0.34 5.93 3.69
CA PHE A 73 0.25 5.53 2.30
C PHE A 73 -0.35 4.15 2.19
N ARG A 74 -0.89 3.90 1.01
CA ARG A 74 -1.44 2.62 0.62
C ARG A 74 -0.74 2.15 -0.64
N ILE A 75 -0.07 1.01 -0.56
CA ILE A 75 0.52 0.33 -1.71
C ILE A 75 -0.29 -0.93 -2.03
N THR A 76 -0.57 -1.16 -3.31
CA THR A 76 -1.20 -2.39 -3.80
C THR A 76 -0.31 -3.03 -4.83
N GLY A 77 0.10 -4.28 -4.58
CA GLY A 77 1.00 -5.01 -5.45
C GLY A 77 1.05 -6.49 -5.10
N ILE A 78 1.79 -7.24 -5.90
CA ILE A 78 1.98 -8.67 -5.75
C ILE A 78 2.96 -8.92 -4.60
N GLY A 79 2.45 -9.48 -3.51
CA GLY A 79 3.31 -10.14 -2.51
C GLY A 79 3.52 -11.60 -2.89
N LYS A 80 3.93 -12.43 -1.93
CA LYS A 80 4.27 -13.85 -2.14
C LYS A 80 3.40 -14.61 -3.14
N GLU A 81 2.10 -14.69 -2.87
CA GLU A 81 1.15 -15.47 -3.70
C GLU A 81 -0.11 -14.69 -4.07
N PHE A 82 -0.32 -13.51 -3.48
CA PHE A 82 -1.56 -12.76 -3.60
C PHE A 82 -1.29 -11.30 -3.90
N LEU A 83 -2.24 -10.68 -4.61
CA LEU A 83 -2.31 -9.23 -4.65
C LEU A 83 -2.75 -8.72 -3.27
N LEU A 84 -1.88 -7.93 -2.65
CA LEU A 84 -2.09 -7.39 -1.32
C LEU A 84 -2.24 -5.87 -1.39
N THR A 85 -2.96 -5.33 -0.41
CA THR A 85 -2.97 -3.91 -0.09
C THR A 85 -2.36 -3.73 1.28
N VAL A 86 -1.33 -2.89 1.35
CA VAL A 86 -0.58 -2.59 2.58
C VAL A 86 -0.76 -1.11 2.92
N VAL A 87 -1.05 -0.83 4.18
CA VAL A 87 -1.03 0.52 4.75
C VAL A 87 0.28 0.67 5.51
N PHE A 88 1.01 1.75 5.23
CA PHE A 88 2.29 2.02 5.85
C PHE A 88 2.50 3.52 6.09
N THR A 89 3.52 3.84 6.88
CA THR A 89 4.05 5.20 7.01
C THR A 89 5.56 5.17 6.85
N GLU A 90 6.12 6.23 6.27
CA GLU A 90 7.57 6.41 6.16
C GLU A 90 8.10 7.04 7.44
N ARG A 91 9.21 6.51 7.96
CA ARG A 91 9.89 7.01 9.17
C ARG A 91 11.38 7.12 8.91
N GLY A 92 11.85 8.34 8.63
CA GLY A 92 13.24 8.56 8.24
C GLY A 92 13.57 7.80 6.96
N GLU A 93 14.42 6.79 7.05
CA GLU A 93 14.77 5.91 5.92
C GLU A 93 14.02 4.56 5.94
N GLY A 94 13.12 4.34 6.90
CA GLY A 94 12.39 3.10 7.11
C GLY A 94 10.90 3.15 6.79
N ILE A 95 10.29 1.97 6.67
CA ILE A 95 8.87 1.77 6.40
C ILE A 95 8.24 1.07 7.59
N ARG A 96 7.24 1.71 8.21
CA ARG A 96 6.42 1.07 9.23
C ARG A 96 5.16 0.50 8.62
N ILE A 97 5.01 -0.83 8.64
CA ILE A 97 3.78 -1.50 8.20
C ILE A 97 2.73 -1.40 9.31
N ILE A 98 1.53 -0.93 8.95
CA ILE A 98 0.39 -0.71 9.86
C ILE A 98 -0.70 -1.74 9.62
N SER A 99 -0.91 -2.16 8.37
CA SER A 99 -1.89 -3.17 7.98
C SER A 99 -1.49 -3.83 6.68
N ALA A 100 -1.77 -5.12 6.54
CA ALA A 100 -1.63 -5.87 5.30
C ALA A 100 -2.86 -6.77 5.11
N ARG A 101 -3.44 -6.76 3.91
CA ARG A 101 -4.59 -7.60 3.60
C ARG A 101 -4.60 -7.96 2.13
N ARG A 102 -5.40 -8.97 1.76
CA ARG A 102 -5.73 -9.19 0.36
C ARG A 102 -6.39 -7.95 -0.24
N ALA A 103 -6.02 -7.64 -1.48
CA ALA A 103 -6.69 -6.62 -2.25
C ALA A 103 -8.17 -6.99 -2.42
N THR A 104 -9.04 -5.99 -2.34
CA THR A 104 -10.45 -6.15 -2.72
C THR A 104 -10.54 -6.34 -4.24
N ARG A 105 -11.68 -6.87 -4.72
CA ARG A 105 -11.93 -6.99 -6.16
C ARG A 105 -11.71 -5.67 -6.91
N ARG A 106 -12.14 -4.55 -6.34
CA ARG A 106 -11.94 -3.22 -6.93
C ARG A 106 -10.47 -2.82 -7.03
N GLU A 107 -9.66 -3.13 -6.01
CA GLU A 107 -8.22 -2.86 -6.01
C GLU A 107 -7.48 -3.77 -6.98
N HIS A 108 -7.91 -5.02 -7.08
CA HIS A 108 -7.44 -5.98 -8.08
C HIS A 108 -7.68 -5.46 -9.50
N ASP A 109 -8.93 -5.13 -9.83
CA ASP A 109 -9.27 -4.61 -11.15
C ASP A 109 -8.51 -3.30 -11.48
N ASN A 110 -8.27 -2.46 -10.46
CA ASN A 110 -7.46 -1.25 -10.63
C ASN A 110 -5.99 -1.58 -10.93
N TYR A 111 -5.40 -2.52 -10.19
CA TYR A 111 -4.03 -2.96 -10.41
C TYR A 111 -3.81 -3.47 -11.83
N TYR A 112 -4.62 -4.42 -12.29
CA TYR A 112 -4.47 -4.95 -13.64
C TYR A 112 -4.77 -3.90 -14.71
N ARG A 113 -5.76 -3.01 -14.51
CA ARG A 113 -6.06 -1.95 -15.48
C ARG A 113 -4.90 -0.97 -15.67
N GLN A 114 -4.22 -0.58 -14.59
CA GLN A 114 -3.10 0.35 -14.67
C GLN A 114 -1.87 -0.33 -15.29
N ASN A 115 -1.70 -1.63 -15.05
CA ASN A 115 -0.57 -2.40 -15.56
C ASN A 115 -0.80 -3.07 -16.92
N SER A 116 -2.01 -3.02 -17.48
CA SER A 116 -2.35 -3.56 -18.81
C SER A 116 -2.28 -2.52 -19.94
N GLN A 117 -1.84 -1.30 -19.65
CA GLN A 117 -1.75 -0.18 -20.62
C GLN A 117 -0.34 -0.05 -21.23
N GLY A 118 0.44 -1.14 -21.24
CA GLY A 118 1.75 -1.24 -21.87
C GLY A 118 1.69 -1.51 -23.37
#